data_AF-A0A2P9F9U2-F1
#
_entry.id   AF-A0A2P9F9U2-F1
#
_cell.length_a   1.000
_cell.length_b   1.000
_cell.length_c   1.000
_cell.angle_alpha   90.00
_cell.angle_beta   90.00
_cell.angle_gamma   90.00
#
_symmetry.space_group_name_H-M   'P 1'
#
loop_
_entity.id
_entity.type
_entity.pdbx_description
1 polymer ?
#
loop_
_entity_poly.entity_id
_entity_poly.type
_entity_poly.pdbx_seq_one_letter_code
_entity_poly.pdbx_strand_id
1 'polypeptide(L)'
;MTTSSSTPSPTPRPPTPPPPSRPLPPAGSARRGGPAAVGLLGCGLLLLGGAALTCCTPAPAPPRLSPDDVIKAATQRLTDDCLLRQGLTPPRPGQSPPPDAERERVAEAMFGAGRTELSLRLPTGHVVRAHTDGCLAAAQRRLYGDQRRWFRTSTIVNNIEPEAAHGDRTLAEVRADRSAELADWQRLRARALTEAEALLQRRNGPASS
;
A
#
# COMPACT_ATOMS: atom_id res chain seq x y z
N MET A 1 58.32 24.03 -41.18
CA MET A 1 57.53 24.42 -39.99
C MET A 1 56.11 23.97 -40.24
N THR A 2 55.70 22.84 -39.66
CA THR A 2 54.36 22.26 -39.78
C THR A 2 53.78 22.16 -38.36
N THR A 3 52.78 22.96 -38.06
CA THR A 3 52.05 22.94 -36.78
C THR A 3 50.94 21.90 -36.87
N SER A 4 51.07 20.82 -36.10
CA SER A 4 49.99 19.85 -35.87
C SER A 4 49.04 20.37 -34.80
N SER A 5 47.79 20.61 -35.18
CA SER A 5 46.70 20.94 -34.24
C SER A 5 46.06 19.66 -33.73
N SER A 6 46.20 19.37 -32.44
CA SER A 6 45.51 18.26 -31.76
C SER A 6 44.13 18.70 -31.28
N THR A 7 43.08 18.08 -31.82
CA THR A 7 41.69 18.27 -31.37
C THR A 7 41.47 17.52 -30.04
N PRO A 8 40.89 18.15 -29.00
CA PRO A 8 40.58 17.45 -27.75
C PRO A 8 39.41 16.46 -27.94
N SER A 9 39.55 15.27 -27.35
CA SER A 9 38.50 14.25 -27.33
C SER A 9 37.29 14.68 -26.48
N PRO A 10 36.05 14.33 -26.87
CA PRO A 10 34.86 14.66 -26.10
C PRO A 10 34.80 13.87 -24.79
N THR A 11 34.48 14.58 -23.70
CA THR A 11 34.27 14.01 -22.36
C THR A 11 33.10 13.03 -22.36
N PRO A 12 33.22 11.83 -21.75
CA PRO A 12 32.12 10.88 -21.64
C PRO A 12 30.96 11.48 -20.81
N ARG A 13 29.72 11.29 -21.27
CA ARG A 13 28.53 11.69 -20.52
C ARG A 13 28.37 10.82 -19.26
N PRO A 14 27.88 11.39 -18.15
CA PRO A 14 27.55 10.61 -16.97
C PRO A 14 26.40 9.62 -17.27
N PRO A 15 26.38 8.45 -16.59
CA PRO A 15 25.32 7.46 -16.75
C PRO A 15 23.97 8.03 -16.29
N THR A 16 22.92 7.72 -17.03
CA THR A 16 21.54 8.11 -16.71
C THR A 16 21.09 7.45 -15.39
N PRO A 17 20.45 8.19 -14.46
CA PRO A 17 19.93 7.59 -13.23
C PRO A 17 18.83 6.55 -13.56
N PRO A 18 18.72 5.48 -12.75
CA PRO A 18 17.67 4.48 -12.93
C PRO A 18 16.28 5.10 -12.70
N PRO A 19 15.22 4.57 -13.35
CA PRO A 19 13.87 5.07 -13.14
C PRO A 19 13.42 4.86 -11.69
N PRO A 20 12.53 5.71 -11.15
CA PRO A 20 11.95 5.52 -9.83
C PRO A 20 11.23 4.16 -9.76
N SER A 21 11.45 3.45 -8.66
CA SER A 21 10.78 2.17 -8.41
C SER A 21 9.26 2.39 -8.40
N ARG A 22 8.54 1.65 -9.26
CA ARG A 22 7.08 1.68 -9.28
C ARG A 22 6.54 1.30 -7.89
N PRO A 23 5.49 1.99 -7.39
CA PRO A 23 4.80 1.55 -6.19
C PRO A 23 4.29 0.12 -6.40
N LEU A 24 4.58 -0.75 -5.43
CA LEU A 24 4.14 -2.14 -5.42
C LEU A 24 2.59 -2.18 -5.44
N PRO A 25 1.98 -3.00 -6.33
CA PRO A 25 0.55 -3.22 -6.30
C PRO A 25 0.15 -3.95 -5.00
N PRO A 26 -1.06 -3.74 -4.46
CA PRO A 26 -1.56 -4.53 -3.35
C PRO A 26 -1.68 -6.00 -3.75
N ALA A 27 -1.36 -6.88 -2.81
CA ALA A 27 -1.49 -8.32 -2.95
C ALA A 27 -2.90 -8.70 -3.43
N GLY A 28 -2.96 -9.65 -4.37
CA GLY A 28 -4.08 -9.90 -5.26
C GLY A 28 -5.44 -10.11 -4.59
N SER A 29 -6.45 -9.44 -5.15
CA SER A 29 -7.84 -9.87 -5.07
C SER A 29 -8.03 -11.12 -5.94
N ALA A 30 -7.89 -12.30 -5.35
CA ALA A 30 -8.38 -13.52 -5.99
C ALA A 30 -9.92 -13.43 -6.08
N ARG A 31 -10.45 -13.16 -7.28
CA ARG A 31 -11.87 -13.33 -7.57
C ARG A 31 -12.21 -14.82 -7.45
N ARG A 32 -12.76 -15.24 -6.31
CA ARG A 32 -13.51 -16.50 -6.23
C ARG A 32 -14.92 -16.23 -6.72
N GLY A 33 -15.22 -16.72 -7.93
CA GLY A 33 -16.60 -16.91 -8.36
C GLY A 33 -17.27 -17.97 -7.49
N GLY A 34 -18.39 -17.62 -6.87
CA GLY A 34 -19.30 -18.57 -6.23
C GLY A 34 -20.46 -18.89 -7.18
N PRO A 35 -20.91 -20.15 -7.27
CA PRO A 35 -21.92 -20.57 -8.23
C PRO A 35 -23.34 -20.15 -7.82
N ALA A 36 -24.19 -19.98 -8.84
CA ALA A 36 -25.63 -19.73 -8.74
C ALA A 36 -26.33 -20.84 -7.94
N ALA A 37 -27.08 -20.45 -6.90
CA ALA A 37 -28.01 -21.34 -6.21
C ALA A 37 -29.30 -21.44 -7.03
N VAL A 38 -29.53 -22.62 -7.59
CA VAL A 38 -30.77 -23.06 -8.23
C VAL A 38 -31.85 -23.17 -7.15
N GLY A 39 -32.87 -22.31 -7.24
CA GLY A 39 -34.07 -22.40 -6.39
C GLY A 39 -35.04 -23.43 -6.95
N LEU A 40 -35.42 -24.41 -6.13
CA LEU A 40 -36.47 -25.37 -6.43
C LEU A 40 -37.34 -25.63 -5.19
N LEU A 41 -38.65 -25.61 -5.46
CA LEU A 41 -39.81 -26.15 -4.73
C LEU A 41 -40.41 -25.36 -3.54
N GLY A 42 -41.71 -25.07 -3.70
CA GLY A 42 -42.62 -24.92 -2.58
C GLY A 42 -43.93 -24.14 -2.87
N CYS A 43 -44.65 -24.45 -3.96
CA CYS A 43 -46.01 -23.94 -4.16
C CYS A 43 -46.99 -24.74 -3.28
N GLY A 44 -47.50 -24.12 -2.21
CA GLY A 44 -48.60 -24.63 -1.39
C GLY A 44 -49.56 -23.48 -1.06
N LEU A 45 -50.69 -23.44 -1.75
CA LEU A 45 -51.78 -22.48 -1.58
C LEU A 45 -52.75 -22.98 -0.48
N LEU A 46 -53.44 -22.03 0.18
CA LEU A 46 -54.64 -22.09 1.07
C LEU A 46 -54.31 -21.63 2.50
N LEU A 47 -55.06 -20.78 3.24
CA LEU A 47 -56.22 -19.90 3.06
C LEU A 47 -56.26 -18.99 4.33
N LEU A 48 -56.79 -17.77 4.18
CA LEU A 48 -57.51 -16.97 5.18
C LEU A 48 -56.91 -16.77 6.60
N GLY A 49 -56.52 -15.53 6.92
CA GLY A 49 -56.35 -15.09 8.32
C GLY A 49 -55.41 -13.89 8.47
N GLY A 50 -55.94 -12.77 8.96
CA GLY A 50 -55.23 -11.50 9.00
C GLY A 50 -54.03 -11.44 9.95
N ALA A 51 -53.01 -10.71 9.52
CA ALA A 51 -52.17 -9.82 10.33
C ALA A 51 -51.25 -9.09 9.33
N ALA A 52 -51.40 -7.77 9.22
CA ALA A 52 -50.40 -6.94 8.54
C ALA A 52 -49.13 -6.92 9.40
N LEU A 53 -48.35 -8.00 9.33
CA LEU A 53 -46.97 -8.04 9.79
C LEU A 53 -46.17 -7.18 8.80
N THR A 54 -46.03 -5.90 9.11
CA THR A 54 -45.03 -5.03 8.50
C THR A 54 -43.66 -5.65 8.83
N CYS A 55 -43.18 -6.46 7.89
CA CYS A 55 -41.87 -7.09 7.97
C CYS A 55 -40.84 -5.98 7.80
N CYS A 56 -40.39 -5.40 8.91
CA CYS A 56 -39.23 -4.52 8.92
C CYS A 56 -38.02 -5.39 8.57
N THR A 57 -37.70 -5.52 7.29
CA THR A 57 -36.41 -6.05 6.86
C THR A 57 -35.34 -5.07 7.35
N PRO A 58 -34.46 -5.46 8.29
CA PRO A 58 -33.38 -4.59 8.70
C PRO A 58 -32.53 -4.28 7.47
N ALA A 59 -32.28 -2.99 7.22
CA ALA A 59 -31.40 -2.57 6.15
C ALA A 59 -30.06 -3.33 6.28
N PRO A 60 -29.48 -3.84 5.18
CA PRO A 60 -28.20 -4.52 5.24
C PRO A 60 -27.18 -3.61 5.92
N ALA A 61 -26.53 -4.10 6.97
CA ALA A 61 -25.43 -3.36 7.59
C ALA A 61 -24.39 -3.04 6.51
N PRO A 62 -23.84 -1.81 6.48
CA PRO A 62 -22.83 -1.45 5.50
C PRO A 62 -21.67 -2.45 5.58
N PRO A 63 -21.09 -2.85 4.43
CA PRO A 63 -20.01 -3.82 4.41
C PRO A 63 -18.84 -3.31 5.26
N ARG A 64 -18.38 -4.14 6.19
CA ARG A 64 -17.17 -3.83 6.97
C ARG A 64 -15.97 -3.90 6.03
N LEU A 65 -15.15 -2.85 6.05
CA LEU A 65 -13.89 -2.81 5.29
C LEU A 65 -12.97 -3.94 5.77
N SER A 66 -12.18 -4.50 4.84
CA SER A 66 -11.13 -5.44 5.23
C SER A 66 -10.05 -4.71 6.05
N PRO A 67 -9.29 -5.41 6.92
CA PRO A 67 -8.17 -4.80 7.64
C PRO A 67 -7.18 -4.06 6.73
N ASP A 68 -6.92 -4.60 5.53
CA ASP A 68 -6.06 -4.01 4.51
C ASP A 68 -6.64 -2.68 4.00
N ASP A 69 -7.95 -2.64 3.74
CA ASP A 69 -8.63 -1.42 3.29
C ASP A 69 -8.65 -0.36 4.38
N VAL A 70 -8.79 -0.75 5.65
CA VAL A 70 -8.73 0.18 6.80
C VAL A 70 -7.34 0.82 6.90
N ILE A 71 -6.28 0.00 6.86
CA ILE A 71 -4.89 0.50 6.89
C ILE A 71 -4.60 1.38 5.66
N LYS A 72 -5.08 0.99 4.48
CA LYS A 72 -4.92 1.76 3.24
C LYS A 72 -5.63 3.11 3.34
N ALA A 73 -6.87 3.14 3.81
CA ALA A 73 -7.64 4.38 4.00
C ALA A 73 -6.95 5.32 5.00
N ALA A 74 -6.47 4.78 6.13
CA ALA A 74 -5.72 5.57 7.11
C ALA A 74 -4.38 6.09 6.55
N THR A 75 -3.67 5.28 5.76
CA THR A 75 -2.44 5.70 5.08
C THR A 75 -2.72 6.86 4.12
N GLN A 76 -3.71 6.71 3.23
CA GLN A 76 -4.11 7.76 2.30
C GLN A 76 -4.49 9.05 3.04
N ARG A 77 -5.24 8.93 4.14
CA ARG A 77 -5.62 10.08 4.95
C ARG A 77 -4.41 10.81 5.54
N LEU A 78 -3.46 10.06 6.11
CA LEU A 78 -2.24 10.62 6.69
C LEU A 78 -1.36 11.31 5.63
N THR A 79 -1.24 10.71 4.44
CA THR A 79 -0.47 11.30 3.34
C THR A 79 -1.16 12.55 2.78
N ASP A 80 -2.48 12.52 2.61
CA ASP A 80 -3.26 13.67 2.15
C ASP A 80 -3.09 14.85 3.12
N ASP A 81 -3.25 14.62 4.42
CA ASP A 81 -3.09 15.66 5.43
C ASP A 81 -1.67 16.21 5.49
N CYS A 82 -0.67 15.36 5.26
CA CYS A 82 0.72 15.78 5.20
C CYS A 82 0.99 16.69 4.00
N LEU A 83 0.48 16.33 2.81
CA LEU A 83 0.61 17.14 1.61
C LEU A 83 -0.13 18.48 1.73
N LEU A 84 -1.36 18.45 2.27
CA LEU A 84 -2.15 19.66 2.49
C LEU A 84 -1.46 20.64 3.45
N ARG A 85 -0.83 20.15 4.52
CA ARG A 85 -0.02 20.99 5.42
C ARG A 85 1.20 21.62 4.73
N GLN A 86 1.67 21.03 3.65
CA GLN A 86 2.76 21.57 2.82
C GLN A 86 2.24 22.46 1.67
N GLY A 87 0.94 22.74 1.62
CA GLY A 87 0.32 23.54 0.55
C GLY A 87 0.23 22.81 -0.78
N LEU A 88 0.32 21.47 -0.77
CA LEU A 88 0.27 20.63 -1.97
C LEU A 88 -1.09 19.94 -2.12
N THR A 89 -1.51 19.77 -3.38
CA THR A 89 -2.76 19.06 -3.70
C THR A 89 -2.51 17.54 -3.75
N PRO A 90 -3.19 16.72 -2.94
CA PRO A 90 -3.02 15.28 -3.00
C PRO A 90 -3.53 14.68 -4.32
N PRO A 91 -2.78 13.76 -4.95
CA PRO A 91 -3.18 13.16 -6.21
C PRO A 91 -4.42 12.27 -6.01
N ARG A 92 -5.44 12.43 -6.86
CA ARG A 92 -6.61 11.55 -6.88
C ARG A 92 -6.67 10.73 -8.17
N PRO A 93 -7.13 9.46 -8.09
CA PRO A 93 -7.46 8.70 -9.29
C PRO A 93 -8.50 9.46 -10.14
N GLY A 94 -8.27 9.53 -11.45
CA GLY A 94 -9.19 10.15 -12.40
C GLY A 94 -9.11 11.67 -12.52
N GLN A 95 -8.23 12.33 -11.77
CA GLN A 95 -7.92 13.75 -12.00
C GLN A 95 -6.88 13.92 -13.11
N SER A 96 -7.00 15.01 -13.86
CA SER A 96 -5.97 15.41 -14.80
C SER A 96 -4.65 15.66 -14.06
N PRO A 97 -3.51 15.17 -14.58
CA PRO A 97 -2.22 15.37 -13.94
C PRO A 97 -1.90 16.87 -13.86
N PRO A 98 -1.34 17.35 -12.74
CA PRO A 98 -0.90 18.74 -12.65
C PRO A 98 0.34 18.97 -13.54
N PRO A 99 0.75 20.24 -13.73
CA PRO A 99 1.98 20.56 -14.45
C PRO A 99 3.20 19.82 -13.87
N ASP A 100 4.19 19.56 -14.72
CA ASP A 100 5.36 18.73 -14.39
C ASP A 100 6.08 19.16 -13.10
N ALA A 101 6.29 20.46 -12.92
CA ALA A 101 6.92 21.00 -11.71
C ALA A 101 6.11 20.76 -10.44
N GLU A 102 4.77 20.77 -10.52
CA GLU A 102 3.92 20.43 -9.37
C GLU A 102 3.93 18.93 -9.12
N ARG A 103 3.93 18.09 -10.17
CA ARG A 103 4.08 16.63 -10.03
C ARG A 103 5.38 16.26 -9.33
N GLU A 104 6.48 16.92 -9.68
CA GLU A 104 7.79 16.69 -9.06
C GLU A 104 7.77 17.06 -7.58
N ARG A 105 7.27 18.26 -7.23
CA ARG A 105 7.12 18.68 -5.83
C ARG A 105 6.22 17.74 -5.02
N VAL A 106 5.12 17.27 -5.60
CA VAL A 106 4.23 16.29 -4.95
C VAL A 106 4.94 14.95 -4.77
N ALA A 107 5.69 14.47 -5.77
CA ALA A 107 6.43 13.22 -5.69
C ALA A 107 7.51 13.28 -4.60
N GLU A 108 8.28 14.37 -4.57
CA GLU A 108 9.28 14.65 -3.54
C GLU A 108 8.67 14.67 -2.14
N ALA A 109 7.59 15.43 -1.94
CA ALA A 109 6.91 15.50 -0.65
C ALA A 109 6.27 14.17 -0.25
N MET A 110 5.74 13.41 -1.21
CA MET A 110 5.09 12.11 -0.96
C MET A 110 6.11 11.04 -0.57
N PHE A 111 7.17 10.90 -1.37
CA PHE A 111 8.09 9.77 -1.31
C PHE A 111 9.42 10.11 -0.63
N GLY A 112 9.72 11.39 -0.37
CA GLY A 112 11.00 11.86 0.15
C GLY A 112 11.96 12.31 -0.95
N ALA A 113 12.93 13.15 -0.59
CA ALA A 113 14.07 13.58 -1.42
C ALA A 113 15.40 13.50 -0.68
N GLY A 114 15.38 13.23 0.62
CA GLY A 114 16.56 13.20 1.44
C GLY A 114 17.49 12.03 1.09
N ARG A 115 18.75 12.17 1.50
CA ARG A 115 19.78 11.11 1.41
C ARG A 115 19.54 9.94 2.36
N THR A 116 18.50 10.02 3.21
CA THR A 116 18.28 9.07 4.30
C THR A 116 17.40 7.92 3.83
N GLU A 117 18.02 6.80 3.51
CA GLU A 117 17.34 5.65 2.94
C GLU A 117 17.56 4.39 3.77
N LEU A 118 16.52 3.57 3.83
CA LEU A 118 16.60 2.16 4.21
C LEU A 118 16.96 1.36 2.96
N SER A 119 17.74 0.31 3.14
CA SER A 119 18.12 -0.58 2.05
C SER A 119 18.14 -2.02 2.51
N LEU A 120 17.64 -2.92 1.68
CA LEU A 120 17.70 -4.35 1.89
C LEU A 120 18.05 -5.04 0.58
N ARG A 121 19.11 -5.85 0.58
CA ARG A 121 19.42 -6.76 -0.52
C ARG A 121 18.62 -8.05 -0.34
N LEU A 122 17.87 -8.42 -1.37
CA LEU A 122 17.09 -9.65 -1.42
C LEU A 122 17.98 -10.83 -1.84
N PRO A 123 17.59 -12.08 -1.50
CA PRO A 123 18.28 -13.28 -1.99
C PRO A 123 18.38 -13.35 -3.51
N THR A 124 17.43 -12.75 -4.24
CA THR A 124 17.42 -12.61 -5.69
C THR A 124 18.50 -11.66 -6.24
N GLY A 125 19.29 -11.02 -5.37
CA GLY A 125 20.33 -10.06 -5.72
C GLY A 125 19.84 -8.61 -5.86
N HIS A 126 18.52 -8.40 -6.01
CA HIS A 126 17.91 -7.06 -6.08
C HIS A 126 18.06 -6.28 -4.77
N VAL A 127 18.16 -4.96 -4.87
CA VAL A 127 18.21 -4.07 -3.70
C VAL A 127 16.95 -3.23 -3.64
N VAL A 128 16.16 -3.39 -2.59
CA VAL A 128 15.01 -2.55 -2.30
C VAL A 128 15.48 -1.38 -1.45
N ARG A 129 14.98 -0.17 -1.79
CA ARG A 129 15.31 1.07 -1.09
C ARG A 129 14.02 1.80 -0.75
N ALA A 130 14.02 2.51 0.38
CA ALA A 130 12.93 3.40 0.75
C ALA A 130 13.49 4.60 1.50
N HIS A 131 13.00 5.79 1.16
CA HIS A 131 13.28 6.99 1.93
C HIS A 131 12.65 6.89 3.32
N THR A 132 13.30 7.52 4.28
CA THR A 132 12.79 7.65 5.66
C THR A 132 12.09 8.98 5.90
N ASP A 133 12.10 9.88 4.92
CA ASP A 133 11.39 11.15 4.88
C ASP A 133 10.20 11.11 3.91
N GLY A 134 9.49 12.23 3.79
CA GLY A 134 8.25 12.33 3.03
C GLY A 134 7.00 11.88 3.79
N CYS A 135 5.85 12.18 3.19
CA CYS A 135 4.54 11.94 3.78
C CYS A 135 4.23 10.46 3.95
N LEU A 136 4.65 9.61 3.01
CA LEU A 136 4.41 8.17 3.09
C LEU A 136 5.22 7.54 4.24
N ALA A 137 6.49 7.91 4.39
CA ALA A 137 7.34 7.46 5.49
C ALA A 137 6.77 7.88 6.86
N ALA A 138 6.29 9.12 6.96
CA ALA A 138 5.64 9.62 8.16
C ALA A 138 4.36 8.85 8.50
N ALA A 139 3.53 8.53 7.50
CA ALA A 139 2.33 7.70 7.68
C ALA A 139 2.69 6.29 8.16
N GLN A 140 3.70 5.65 7.55
CA GLN A 140 4.17 4.33 7.94
C GLN A 140 4.69 4.31 9.38
N ARG A 141 5.50 5.30 9.79
CA ARG A 141 5.93 5.44 11.18
C ARG A 141 4.76 5.60 12.14
N ARG A 142 3.74 6.39 11.76
CA ARG A 142 2.58 6.61 12.62
C ARG A 142 1.77 5.32 12.83
N LEU A 143 1.59 4.52 11.79
CA LEU A 143 0.76 3.31 11.84
C LEU A 143 1.54 2.10 12.42
N TYR A 144 2.75 1.86 11.94
CA TYR A 144 3.53 0.67 12.28
C TYR A 144 4.53 0.90 13.43
N GLY A 145 4.88 2.16 13.72
CA GLY A 145 5.89 2.53 14.71
C GLY A 145 7.30 2.49 14.16
N ASP A 146 8.01 1.38 14.38
CA ASP A 146 9.40 1.22 13.96
C ASP A 146 9.50 1.07 12.44
N GLN A 147 9.95 2.12 11.76
CA GLN A 147 10.08 2.13 10.31
C GLN A 147 11.12 1.16 9.79
N ARG A 148 12.24 0.96 10.50
CA ARG A 148 13.31 0.05 10.07
C ARG A 148 12.82 -1.39 10.12
N ARG A 149 12.18 -1.76 11.22
CA ARG A 149 11.57 -3.08 11.39
C ARG A 149 10.45 -3.31 10.39
N TRP A 150 9.56 -2.34 10.22
CA TRP A 150 8.49 -2.40 9.21
C TRP A 150 9.06 -2.61 7.80
N PHE A 151 10.06 -1.83 7.40
CA PHE A 151 10.66 -1.92 6.07
C PHE A 151 11.31 -3.28 5.84
N ARG A 152 12.15 -3.76 6.76
CA ARG A 152 12.81 -5.07 6.64
C ARG A 152 11.77 -6.18 6.50
N THR A 153 10.82 -6.23 7.44
CA THR A 153 9.86 -7.34 7.52
C THR A 153 8.87 -7.33 6.36
N SER A 154 8.31 -6.17 6.00
CA SER A 154 7.38 -6.08 4.85
C SER A 154 8.09 -6.42 3.54
N THR A 155 9.33 -5.97 3.37
CA THR A 155 10.13 -6.28 2.18
C THR A 155 10.38 -7.78 2.07
N ILE A 156 10.77 -8.45 3.15
CA ILE A 156 10.98 -9.91 3.15
C ILE A 156 9.66 -10.63 2.82
N VAL A 157 8.58 -10.35 3.54
CA VAL A 157 7.31 -11.06 3.38
C VAL A 157 6.71 -10.86 1.98
N ASN A 158 6.78 -9.66 1.42
CA ASN A 158 6.28 -9.36 0.07
C ASN A 158 7.14 -9.98 -1.05
N ASN A 159 8.32 -10.53 -0.72
CA ASN A 159 9.22 -11.15 -1.69
C ASN A 159 9.45 -12.66 -1.45
N ILE A 160 8.66 -13.31 -0.58
CA ILE A 160 8.75 -14.76 -0.34
C ILE A 160 8.57 -15.57 -1.63
N GLU A 161 7.61 -15.19 -2.47
CA GLU A 161 7.33 -15.91 -3.72
C GLU A 161 8.47 -15.75 -4.76
N PRO A 162 8.95 -14.53 -5.05
CA PRO A 162 10.17 -14.34 -5.83
C PRO A 162 11.40 -15.06 -5.27
N GLU A 163 11.56 -15.10 -3.94
CA GLU A 163 12.67 -15.82 -3.29
C GLU A 163 12.58 -17.34 -3.52
N ALA A 164 11.40 -17.93 -3.34
CA ALA A 164 11.17 -19.35 -3.57
C ALA A 164 11.46 -19.74 -5.02
N ALA A 165 10.93 -18.96 -5.97
CA ALA A 165 11.17 -19.18 -7.39
C ALA A 165 12.65 -19.06 -7.78
N HIS A 166 13.39 -18.12 -7.19
CA HIS A 166 14.81 -17.93 -7.49
C HIS A 166 15.70 -19.06 -6.96
N GLY A 167 15.33 -19.65 -5.83
CA GLY A 167 16.11 -20.72 -5.20
C GLY A 167 15.68 -22.14 -5.58
N ASP A 168 14.75 -22.30 -6.53
CA ASP A 168 14.08 -23.58 -6.85
C ASP A 168 13.50 -24.28 -5.60
N ARG A 169 12.96 -23.48 -4.66
CA ARG A 169 12.37 -23.94 -3.39
C ARG A 169 10.86 -23.84 -3.42
N THR A 170 10.19 -24.62 -2.59
CA THR A 170 8.75 -24.47 -2.36
C THR A 170 8.46 -23.23 -1.49
N LEU A 171 7.26 -22.65 -1.65
CA LEU A 171 6.78 -21.58 -0.78
C LEU A 171 6.71 -22.00 0.70
N ALA A 172 6.44 -23.28 0.97
CA ALA A 172 6.34 -23.79 2.34
C ALA A 172 7.70 -23.76 3.03
N GLU A 173 8.76 -24.19 2.35
CA GLU A 173 10.14 -24.17 2.87
C GLU A 173 10.59 -22.74 3.14
N VAL A 174 10.39 -21.81 2.19
CA VAL A 174 10.78 -20.41 2.41
C VAL A 174 9.96 -19.79 3.55
N ARG A 175 8.66 -20.09 3.68
CA ARG A 175 7.86 -19.60 4.81
C ARG A 175 8.31 -20.16 6.15
N ALA A 176 8.75 -21.42 6.20
CA ALA A 176 9.29 -22.03 7.42
C ALA A 176 10.57 -21.29 7.87
N ASP A 177 11.49 -21.04 6.93
CA ASP A 177 12.71 -20.29 7.19
C ASP A 177 12.45 -18.83 7.59
N ARG A 178 11.40 -18.20 7.03
CA ARG A 178 10.99 -16.81 7.30
C ARG A 178 9.92 -16.69 8.40
N SER A 179 9.72 -17.73 9.20
CA SER A 179 8.65 -17.77 10.21
C SER A 179 8.73 -16.62 11.22
N ALA A 180 9.94 -16.22 11.61
CA ALA A 180 10.16 -15.08 12.50
C ALA A 180 9.71 -13.75 11.88
N GLU A 181 10.10 -13.48 10.63
CA GLU A 181 9.65 -12.30 9.89
C GLU A 181 8.14 -12.30 9.66
N LEU A 182 7.53 -13.45 9.38
CA LEU A 182 6.07 -13.57 9.26
C LEU A 182 5.35 -13.22 10.56
N ALA A 183 5.84 -13.72 11.70
CA ALA A 183 5.28 -13.40 13.01
C ALA A 183 5.47 -11.91 13.37
N ASP A 184 6.63 -11.33 13.03
CA ASP A 184 6.88 -9.90 13.15
C ASP A 184 5.91 -9.07 12.31
N TRP A 185 5.65 -9.50 11.07
CA TRP A 185 4.75 -8.82 10.15
C TRP A 185 3.34 -8.79 10.70
N GLN A 186 2.86 -9.92 11.23
CA GLN A 186 1.54 -10.00 11.86
C GLN A 186 1.40 -9.03 13.03
N ARG A 187 2.41 -8.94 13.91
CA ARG A 187 2.40 -7.97 15.03
C ARG A 187 2.36 -6.52 14.54
N LEU A 188 3.19 -6.19 13.56
CA LEU A 188 3.22 -4.86 12.96
C LEU A 188 1.88 -4.49 12.31
N ARG A 189 1.27 -5.44 11.59
CA ARG A 189 -0.04 -5.26 10.97
C ARG A 189 -1.17 -5.12 11.98
N ALA A 190 -1.15 -5.88 13.06
CA ALA A 190 -2.15 -5.77 14.13
C ALA A 190 -2.10 -4.37 14.77
N ARG A 191 -0.90 -3.86 15.08
CA ARG A 191 -0.72 -2.49 15.55
C ARG A 191 -1.25 -1.47 14.56
N ALA A 192 -0.85 -1.59 13.29
CA ALA A 192 -1.28 -0.65 12.25
C ALA A 192 -2.80 -0.61 12.09
N LEU A 193 -3.48 -1.76 12.23
CA LEU A 193 -4.94 -1.81 12.21
C LEU A 193 -5.54 -1.03 13.38
N THR A 194 -5.09 -1.27 14.61
CA THR A 194 -5.56 -0.53 15.80
C THR A 194 -5.37 0.98 15.64
N GLU A 195 -4.21 1.41 15.16
CA GLU A 195 -3.93 2.83 14.94
C GLU A 195 -4.77 3.44 13.81
N ALA A 196 -5.00 2.67 12.74
CA ALA A 196 -5.83 3.08 11.62
C ALA A 196 -7.31 3.26 12.03
N GLU A 197 -7.86 2.29 12.76
CA GLU A 197 -9.23 2.37 13.29
C GLU A 197 -9.40 3.58 14.20
N ALA A 198 -8.50 3.78 15.16
CA ALA A 198 -8.54 4.92 16.05
C ALA A 198 -8.45 6.26 15.29
N LEU A 199 -7.63 6.33 14.24
CA LEU A 199 -7.50 7.53 13.40
C LEU A 199 -8.78 7.84 12.64
N LEU A 200 -9.41 6.82 12.04
CA LEU A 200 -10.62 7.00 11.24
C LEU A 200 -11.84 7.29 12.14
N GLN A 201 -11.93 6.67 13.33
CA GLN A 201 -13.01 6.92 14.29
C GLN A 201 -12.99 8.34 14.84
N ARG A 202 -11.83 8.87 15.27
CA ARG A 202 -11.74 10.24 15.82
C ARG A 202 -12.30 11.31 14.89
N ARG A 203 -12.20 11.09 13.58
CA ARG A 203 -12.68 12.04 12.59
C ARG A 203 -14.16 11.88 12.24
N ASN A 204 -14.71 10.69 12.47
CA ASN A 204 -16.15 10.42 12.31
C ASN A 204 -16.95 10.76 13.58
N GLY A 205 -16.28 11.09 14.68
CA GLY A 205 -16.93 11.61 15.89
C GLY A 205 -17.55 13.00 15.64
N PRO A 206 -18.58 13.38 16.41
CA PRO A 206 -19.22 14.70 16.26
C PRO A 206 -18.16 15.79 16.47
N ALA A 207 -18.12 16.76 15.56
CA ALA A 207 -17.33 17.97 15.74
C ALA A 207 -17.82 18.63 17.04
N SER A 208 -16.98 18.64 18.08
CA SER A 208 -17.26 19.41 19.27
C SER A 208 -17.18 20.89 18.90
N SER A 209 -18.34 21.52 18.80
CA SER A 209 -18.52 22.97 18.68
C SER A 209 -18.04 23.70 19.93
#